data_AF-A0AA44MP71-F1
#
_entry.id   AF-A0AA44MP71-F1
#
_cell.length_a   1.000
_cell.length_b   1.000
_cell.length_c   1.000
_cell.angle_alpha   90.00
_cell.angle_beta   90.00
_cell.angle_gamma   90.00
#
_symmetry.space_group_name_H-M   'P 1'
#
loop_
_entity.id
_entity.type
_entity.pdbx_description
1 polymer ?
#
loop_
_entity_poly.entity_id
_entity_poly.type
_entity_poly.pdbx_seq_one_letter_code
_entity_poly.pdbx_strand_id
1 'polypeptide(L)'
;LDVCTGGELAVALHASFPPERITLPGNNKSVSELTAAVKAGVGPIVVDSMTEIERPDAIAGEAGIVQDVLVRLTVGVEAHTHEFISTAHEDQKFGLSVASGAAMAAVRRVFATDHLRLVGLHSHIGSQIFDVDGFELAAHRVIG
;
A
#
# COMPACT_ATOMS: atom_id res chain seq x y z
N LEU A 1 10.53 -5.68 -5.96
CA LEU A 1 11.40 -4.67 -5.30
C LEU A 1 10.46 -3.60 -4.81
N ASP A 2 10.54 -3.26 -3.54
CA ASP A 2 9.71 -2.20 -3.00
C ASP A 2 10.56 -0.93 -2.94
N VAL A 3 9.98 0.16 -3.44
CA VAL A 3 10.57 1.50 -3.39
C VAL A 3 9.58 2.43 -2.69
N CYS A 4 10.06 3.42 -1.96
CA CYS A 4 9.22 4.25 -1.09
C CYS A 4 9.06 5.69 -1.59
N THR A 5 9.99 6.16 -2.44
CA THR A 5 10.02 7.54 -2.93
C THR A 5 10.48 7.61 -4.39
N GLY A 6 10.31 8.78 -5.02
CA GLY A 6 10.78 9.03 -6.38
C GLY A 6 12.29 8.85 -6.56
N GLY A 7 13.09 9.11 -5.51
CA GLY A 7 14.54 8.88 -5.55
C GLY A 7 14.89 7.39 -5.64
N GLU A 8 14.24 6.56 -4.84
CA GLU A 8 14.42 5.11 -4.87
C GLU A 8 13.94 4.50 -6.20
N LEU A 9 12.79 4.97 -6.71
CA LEU A 9 12.30 4.59 -8.04
C LEU A 9 13.32 4.99 -9.13
N ALA A 10 13.84 6.21 -9.09
CA ALA A 10 14.82 6.68 -10.07
C ALA A 10 16.09 5.83 -10.07
N VAL A 11 16.59 5.44 -8.90
CA VAL A 11 17.76 4.55 -8.79
C VAL A 11 17.45 3.16 -9.37
N ALA A 12 16.28 2.59 -9.05
CA ALA A 12 15.86 1.29 -9.58
C ALA A 12 15.75 1.31 -11.11
N LEU A 13 15.13 2.35 -11.68
CA LEU A 13 15.00 2.53 -13.12
C LEU A 13 16.36 2.77 -13.79
N HIS A 14 17.24 3.54 -13.17
CA HIS A 14 18.61 3.74 -13.66
C HIS A 14 19.40 2.43 -13.72
N ALA A 15 19.18 1.54 -12.75
CA ALA A 15 19.73 0.19 -12.74
C ALA A 15 19.03 -0.77 -13.73
N SER A 16 18.10 -0.28 -14.55
CA SER A 16 17.27 -1.08 -15.47
C SER A 16 16.50 -2.20 -14.76
N PHE A 17 16.11 -1.99 -13.50
CA PHE A 17 15.25 -2.95 -12.80
C PHE A 17 13.87 -2.99 -13.49
N PRO A 18 13.30 -4.18 -13.78
CA PRO A 18 12.03 -4.28 -14.49
C PRO A 18 10.88 -3.61 -13.71
N PRO A 19 10.24 -2.56 -14.25
CA PRO A 19 9.23 -1.77 -13.53
C PRO A 19 8.02 -2.57 -13.07
N GLU A 20 7.59 -3.55 -13.85
CA GLU A 20 6.46 -4.43 -13.53
C GLU A 20 6.69 -5.29 -12.28
N ARG A 21 7.95 -5.39 -11.82
CA ARG A 21 8.35 -6.08 -10.59
C ARG A 21 8.63 -5.09 -9.43
N ILE A 22 8.33 -3.81 -9.61
CA ILE A 22 8.42 -2.77 -8.60
C ILE A 22 7.05 -2.57 -7.95
N THR A 23 7.03 -2.41 -6.64
CA THR A 23 5.86 -1.95 -5.87
C THR A 23 6.21 -0.61 -5.22
N LEU A 24 5.27 0.33 -5.22
CA LEU A 24 5.45 1.67 -4.63
C LEU A 24 4.56 1.84 -3.37
N PRO A 25 5.03 1.49 -2.17
CA PRO A 25 4.48 1.99 -0.90
C PRO A 25 4.86 3.46 -0.62
N GLY A 26 4.25 4.04 0.42
CA GLY A 26 4.53 5.40 0.91
C GLY A 26 3.27 6.11 1.41
N ASN A 27 3.34 6.83 2.54
CA ASN A 27 2.16 7.47 3.14
C ASN A 27 1.78 8.84 2.57
N ASN A 28 2.62 9.42 1.73
CA ASN A 28 2.41 10.78 1.22
C ASN A 28 3.03 10.97 -0.16
N LYS A 29 2.65 10.09 -1.10
CA LYS A 29 3.16 10.15 -2.47
C LYS A 29 2.73 11.45 -3.15
N SER A 30 3.70 12.17 -3.69
CA SER A 30 3.45 13.36 -4.49
C SER A 30 2.87 12.99 -5.85
N VAL A 31 2.18 13.94 -6.49
CA VAL A 31 1.68 13.77 -7.87
C VAL A 31 2.84 13.40 -8.81
N SER A 32 4.00 14.05 -8.67
CA SER A 32 5.18 13.76 -9.49
C SER A 32 5.69 12.33 -9.33
N GLU A 33 5.67 11.77 -8.12
CA GLU A 33 6.09 10.38 -7.87
C GLU A 33 5.12 9.40 -8.49
N LEU A 34 3.81 9.64 -8.33
CA LEU A 34 2.77 8.81 -8.93
C LEU A 34 2.82 8.86 -10.47
N THR A 35 2.98 10.05 -11.07
CA THR A 35 3.13 10.21 -12.51
C THR A 35 4.38 9.47 -13.03
N ALA A 36 5.50 9.55 -12.33
CA ALA A 36 6.71 8.84 -12.71
C ALA A 36 6.51 7.31 -12.65
N ALA A 37 5.86 6.81 -11.59
CA ALA A 37 5.59 5.38 -11.42
C ALA A 37 4.66 4.83 -12.51
N VAL A 38 3.54 5.50 -12.76
CA VAL A 38 2.58 5.14 -13.82
C VAL A 38 3.27 5.16 -15.19
N LYS A 39 4.01 6.23 -15.51
CA LYS A 39 4.73 6.34 -16.79
C LYS A 39 5.79 5.26 -16.97
N ALA A 40 6.46 4.85 -15.89
CA ALA A 40 7.47 3.80 -15.95
C ALA A 40 6.85 2.40 -16.09
N GLY A 41 5.54 2.24 -15.89
CA GLY A 41 4.88 0.94 -15.84
C GLY A 41 5.23 0.16 -14.58
N VAL A 42 5.35 0.87 -13.44
CA VAL A 42 5.47 0.21 -12.13
C VAL A 42 4.32 -0.78 -11.97
N GLY A 43 4.59 -1.91 -11.32
CA GLY A 43 3.59 -2.87 -10.90
C GLY A 43 2.62 -2.25 -9.87
N PRO A 44 2.30 -2.89 -8.75
CA PRO A 44 1.29 -2.34 -7.87
C PRO A 44 1.71 -1.06 -7.13
N ILE A 45 0.79 -0.10 -6.98
CA ILE A 45 0.94 1.02 -6.04
C ILE A 45 0.17 0.68 -4.76
N VAL A 46 0.82 0.78 -3.59
CA VAL A 46 0.14 0.56 -2.31
C VAL A 46 -0.45 1.87 -1.83
N VAL A 47 -1.77 2.04 -1.95
CA VAL A 47 -2.47 3.25 -1.48
C VAL A 47 -2.56 3.27 0.04
N ASP A 48 -2.27 4.42 0.63
CA ASP A 48 -2.06 4.56 2.08
C ASP A 48 -3.11 5.47 2.74
N SER A 49 -3.87 6.24 1.94
CA SER A 49 -4.94 7.13 2.45
C SER A 49 -6.09 7.30 1.45
N MET A 50 -7.25 7.75 1.93
CA MET A 50 -8.40 8.08 1.07
C MET A 50 -8.08 9.18 0.05
N THR A 51 -7.35 10.21 0.47
CA THR A 51 -6.94 11.34 -0.38
C THR A 51 -5.99 10.89 -1.49
N GLU A 52 -5.20 9.84 -1.24
CA GLU A 52 -4.27 9.33 -2.24
C GLU A 52 -5.01 8.71 -3.41
N ILE A 53 -6.08 7.92 -3.20
CA ILE A 53 -6.76 7.09 -4.22
C ILE A 53 -7.17 7.90 -5.46
N GLU A 54 -7.60 9.15 -5.30
CA GLU A 54 -8.01 10.04 -6.39
C GLU A 54 -6.86 10.36 -7.37
N ARG A 55 -5.63 10.46 -6.86
CA ARG A 55 -4.47 10.91 -7.64
C ARG A 55 -3.99 9.87 -8.66
N PRO A 56 -3.70 8.60 -8.30
CA PRO A 56 -3.33 7.61 -9.28
C PRO A 56 -4.47 7.27 -10.23
N ASP A 57 -5.75 7.39 -9.83
CA ASP A 57 -6.88 7.20 -10.76
C ASP A 57 -6.85 8.25 -11.88
N ALA A 58 -6.76 9.53 -11.54
CA ALA A 58 -6.65 10.60 -12.53
C ALA A 58 -5.42 10.43 -13.43
N ILE A 59 -4.25 10.13 -12.84
CA ILE A 59 -2.99 9.96 -13.57
C ILE A 59 -3.04 8.74 -14.50
N ALA A 60 -3.61 7.61 -14.04
CA ALA A 60 -3.77 6.41 -14.85
C ALA A 60 -4.75 6.65 -16.01
N GLY A 61 -5.83 7.40 -15.77
CA GLY A 61 -6.76 7.83 -16.81
C GLY A 61 -6.10 8.71 -17.89
N GLU A 62 -5.30 9.69 -17.48
CA GLU A 62 -4.51 10.51 -18.41
C GLU A 62 -3.49 9.68 -19.22
N ALA A 63 -2.92 8.64 -18.61
CA ALA A 63 -2.01 7.71 -19.26
C ALA A 63 -2.71 6.64 -20.11
N GLY A 64 -4.03 6.52 -20.04
CA GLY A 64 -4.82 5.52 -20.77
C GLY A 64 -4.57 4.08 -20.30
N ILE A 65 -4.25 3.88 -19.02
CA ILE A 65 -4.00 2.55 -18.44
C ILE A 65 -4.92 2.28 -17.24
N VAL A 66 -4.96 1.02 -16.80
CA VAL A 66 -5.52 0.63 -15.50
C VAL A 66 -4.37 0.25 -14.58
N GLN A 67 -4.18 1.01 -13.51
CA GLN A 67 -3.11 0.80 -12.54
C GLN A 67 -3.52 -0.23 -11.48
N ASP A 68 -2.71 -1.27 -11.30
CA ASP A 68 -2.88 -2.21 -10.20
C ASP A 68 -2.55 -1.54 -8.87
N VAL A 69 -3.40 -1.78 -7.87
CA VAL A 69 -3.23 -1.22 -6.52
C VAL A 69 -3.47 -2.24 -5.42
N LEU A 70 -2.77 -2.04 -4.29
CA LEU A 70 -3.09 -2.67 -3.00
C LEU A 70 -3.56 -1.59 -2.03
N VAL A 71 -4.45 -1.93 -1.11
CA VAL A 71 -4.81 -1.05 0.01
C VAL A 71 -3.99 -1.44 1.23
N ARG A 72 -3.29 -0.48 1.84
CA ARG A 72 -2.60 -0.72 3.11
C ARG A 72 -3.57 -0.71 4.28
N LEU A 73 -3.48 -1.75 5.10
CA LEU A 73 -4.31 -1.99 6.26
C LEU A 73 -3.56 -1.81 7.56
N THR A 74 -4.30 -1.29 8.52
CA THR A 74 -3.97 -1.10 9.93
C THR A 74 -4.85 -2.07 10.71
N VAL A 75 -4.26 -3.08 11.34
CA VAL A 75 -4.97 -4.27 11.85
C VAL A 75 -4.95 -4.41 13.37
N GLY A 76 -4.42 -3.45 14.10
CA GLY A 76 -4.24 -3.49 15.56
C GLY A 76 -3.17 -4.50 16.01
N VAL A 77 -2.16 -4.81 15.20
CA VAL A 77 -1.14 -5.81 15.54
C VAL A 77 0.25 -5.21 15.39
N GLU A 78 0.96 -5.09 16.50
CA GLU A 78 2.34 -4.65 16.55
C GLU A 78 3.21 -5.77 17.13
N ALA A 79 4.04 -6.41 16.30
CA ALA A 79 4.87 -7.54 16.68
C ALA A 79 6.34 -7.12 16.84
N HIS A 80 6.95 -7.52 17.97
CA HIS A 80 8.34 -7.21 18.34
C HIS A 80 9.03 -8.45 18.92
N THR A 81 10.15 -8.89 18.36
CA THR A 81 10.96 -9.98 18.94
C THR A 81 10.15 -11.23 19.32
N HIS A 82 9.84 -11.41 20.61
CA HIS A 82 9.07 -12.52 21.19
C HIS A 82 7.67 -12.15 21.73
N GLU A 83 7.26 -10.89 21.63
CA GLU A 83 5.95 -10.43 22.14
C GLU A 83 5.24 -9.59 21.07
N PHE A 84 3.91 -9.62 21.05
CA PHE A 84 3.13 -8.70 20.23
C PHE A 84 2.11 -7.96 21.10
N ILE A 85 1.88 -6.69 20.76
CA ILE A 85 0.85 -5.86 21.37
C ILE A 85 -0.34 -5.82 20.40
N SER A 86 -1.49 -6.29 20.86
CA SER A 86 -2.75 -6.13 20.16
C SER A 86 -3.48 -4.91 20.69
N THR A 87 -3.40 -3.77 19.99
CA THR A 87 -4.12 -2.54 20.37
C THR A 87 -5.41 -2.38 19.57
N ALA A 88 -6.42 -1.79 20.22
CA ALA A 88 -7.69 -1.48 19.55
C ALA A 88 -7.56 -0.28 18.59
N HIS A 89 -6.58 0.61 18.79
CA HIS A 89 -6.30 1.78 17.98
C HIS A 89 -4.79 1.81 17.71
N GLU A 90 -4.38 1.66 16.45
CA GLU A 90 -3.00 1.89 16.07
C GLU A 90 -2.79 3.39 15.89
N ASP A 91 -2.07 4.03 16.81
CA ASP A 91 -1.65 5.42 16.67
C ASP A 91 -0.44 5.51 15.72
N GLN A 92 -0.70 5.27 14.43
CA GLN A 92 0.33 5.27 13.40
C GLN A 92 -0.19 5.88 12.10
N LYS A 93 0.74 6.51 11.37
CA LYS A 93 0.43 7.34 10.19
C LYS A 93 0.14 6.56 8.91
N PHE A 94 0.31 5.24 8.92
CA PHE A 94 0.23 4.42 7.72
C PHE A 94 -1.06 3.62 7.66
N GLY A 95 -1.62 3.54 6.45
CA GLY A 95 -2.71 2.63 6.16
C GLY A 95 -4.05 3.03 6.76
N LEU A 96 -5.04 2.18 6.51
CA LEU A 96 -6.43 2.42 6.81
C LEU A 96 -6.94 1.34 7.78
N SER A 97 -7.54 1.78 8.88
CA SER A 97 -8.00 0.87 9.94
C SER A 97 -9.13 -0.04 9.46
N VAL A 98 -8.94 -1.34 9.70
CA VAL A 98 -9.99 -2.35 9.54
C VAL A 98 -11.08 -2.15 10.58
N ALA A 99 -10.70 -1.90 11.84
CA ALA A 99 -11.64 -1.78 12.96
C ALA A 99 -12.57 -0.57 12.84
N SER A 100 -12.10 0.55 12.28
CA SER A 100 -12.94 1.75 12.07
C SER A 100 -13.79 1.70 10.80
N GLY A 101 -13.57 0.71 9.92
CA GLY A 101 -14.19 0.62 8.60
C GLY A 101 -13.54 1.50 7.53
N ALA A 102 -12.48 2.25 7.84
CA ALA A 102 -11.75 3.07 6.87
C ALA A 102 -11.16 2.22 5.72
N ALA A 103 -10.66 1.02 6.03
CA ALA A 103 -10.19 0.06 5.02
C ALA A 103 -11.29 -0.31 4.02
N MET A 104 -12.50 -0.62 4.51
CA MET A 104 -13.64 -0.97 3.66
C MET A 104 -14.08 0.22 2.80
N ALA A 105 -14.02 1.45 3.34
CA ALA A 105 -14.31 2.65 2.57
C ALA A 105 -13.32 2.84 1.41
N ALA A 106 -12.02 2.59 1.64
CA ALA A 106 -11.00 2.65 0.60
C ALA A 106 -11.17 1.56 -0.47
N VAL A 107 -11.45 0.32 -0.08
CA VAL A 107 -11.74 -0.78 -1.02
C VAL A 107 -12.91 -0.41 -1.92
N ARG A 108 -14.02 0.09 -1.35
CA ARG A 108 -15.17 0.57 -2.13
C ARG A 108 -14.80 1.72 -3.05
N ARG A 109 -13.96 2.65 -2.59
CA ARG A 109 -13.53 3.78 -3.40
C ARG A 109 -12.71 3.33 -4.60
N VAL A 110 -11.77 2.40 -4.43
CA VAL A 110 -10.99 1.80 -5.52
C VAL A 110 -11.92 1.09 -6.51
N PHE A 111 -12.88 0.30 -6.05
CA PHE A 111 -13.86 -0.34 -6.94
C PHE A 111 -14.75 0.65 -7.72
N ALA A 112 -14.89 1.88 -7.23
CA ALA A 112 -15.65 2.94 -7.89
C ALA A 112 -14.79 3.83 -8.82
N THR A 113 -13.50 3.51 -8.99
CA THR A 113 -12.65 4.19 -9.98
C THR A 113 -12.69 3.47 -11.33
N ASP A 114 -12.44 4.21 -12.40
CA ASP A 114 -12.39 3.64 -13.76
C ASP A 114 -10.98 3.14 -14.13
N HIS A 115 -9.94 3.67 -13.47
CA HIS A 115 -8.54 3.44 -13.87
C HIS A 115 -7.68 2.75 -12.81
N LEU A 116 -8.27 2.27 -11.70
CA LEU A 116 -7.57 1.43 -10.74
C LEU A 116 -8.15 0.02 -10.69
N ARG A 117 -7.30 -0.97 -10.48
CA ARG A 117 -7.69 -2.36 -10.23
C ARG A 117 -7.15 -2.82 -8.88
N LEU A 118 -8.05 -3.13 -7.96
CA LEU A 118 -7.67 -3.72 -6.67
C LEU A 118 -7.18 -5.15 -6.87
N VAL A 119 -5.90 -5.41 -6.60
CA VAL A 119 -5.28 -6.74 -6.75
C VAL A 119 -4.86 -7.37 -5.42
N GLY A 120 -4.96 -6.65 -4.31
CA GLY A 120 -4.62 -7.20 -3.00
C GLY A 120 -4.76 -6.23 -1.83
N LEU A 121 -4.41 -6.75 -0.67
CA LEU A 121 -4.33 -6.03 0.60
C LEU A 121 -2.90 -6.13 1.12
N HIS A 122 -2.43 -5.10 1.80
CA HIS A 122 -1.07 -5.03 2.34
C HIS A 122 -1.12 -4.73 3.83
N SER A 123 -0.32 -5.44 4.65
CA SER A 123 -0.14 -5.12 6.07
C SER A 123 1.33 -5.28 6.45
N HIS A 124 1.82 -4.35 7.27
CA HIS A 124 3.15 -4.40 7.85
C HIS A 124 2.99 -4.22 9.36
N ILE A 125 3.43 -5.22 10.13
CA ILE A 125 3.07 -5.36 11.55
C ILE A 125 4.24 -5.14 12.50
N GLY A 126 5.44 -4.83 12.00
CA GLY A 126 6.61 -4.60 12.85
C GLY A 126 7.92 -5.04 12.21
N SER A 127 8.94 -5.14 13.05
CA SER A 127 10.32 -5.44 12.65
C SER A 127 10.97 -6.38 13.65
N GLN A 128 12.01 -7.11 13.22
CA GLN A 128 12.73 -8.06 14.08
C GLN A 128 11.79 -9.09 14.75
N ILE A 129 10.81 -9.59 14.01
CA ILE A 129 9.82 -10.56 14.49
C ILE A 129 10.42 -11.96 14.33
N PHE A 130 10.49 -12.72 15.42
CA PHE A 130 10.98 -14.11 15.40
C PHE A 130 9.86 -15.14 15.48
N ASP A 131 8.72 -14.76 16.07
CA ASP A 131 7.58 -15.65 16.29
C ASP A 131 6.44 -15.41 15.27
N VAL A 132 5.76 -16.48 14.86
CA VAL A 132 4.75 -16.45 13.80
C VAL A 132 3.40 -15.91 14.27
N ASP A 133 3.12 -15.95 15.56
CA ASP A 133 1.80 -15.66 16.15
C ASP A 133 1.28 -14.25 15.78
N GLY A 134 2.17 -13.26 15.71
CA GLY A 134 1.82 -11.91 15.27
C GLY A 134 1.36 -11.86 13.81
N PHE A 135 2.00 -12.63 12.93
CA PHE A 135 1.58 -12.75 11.53
C PHE A 135 0.26 -13.50 11.39
N GLU A 136 0.04 -14.55 12.19
CA GLU A 136 -1.22 -15.30 12.18
C GLU A 136 -2.40 -14.40 12.57
N LEU A 137 -2.28 -13.66 13.67
CA LEU A 137 -3.31 -12.72 14.12
C LEU A 137 -3.58 -11.62 13.09
N ALA A 138 -2.52 -11.07 12.49
CA ALA A 138 -2.65 -10.07 11.45
C ALA A 138 -3.36 -10.62 10.21
N ALA A 139 -2.97 -11.80 9.73
CA ALA A 139 -3.60 -12.46 8.59
C ALA A 139 -5.09 -12.75 8.85
N HIS A 140 -5.43 -13.25 10.04
CA HIS A 140 -6.82 -13.44 10.45
C HIS A 140 -7.62 -12.13 10.37
N ARG A 141 -7.05 -11.01 10.81
CA ARG A 141 -7.74 -9.70 10.76
C ARG A 141 -7.83 -9.11 9.35
N VAL A 142 -6.92 -9.47 8.45
CA VAL A 142 -6.96 -9.07 7.03
C VAL A 142 -8.03 -9.85 6.27
N ILE A 143 -8.16 -11.17 6.52
CA ILE A 143 -9.00 -12.07 5.73
C ILE A 143 -10.42 -12.19 6.30
N GLY A 144 -10.57 -12.13 7.63
CA GLY A 144 -11.83 -12.43 8.32
C GLY A 144 -11.92 -13.86 8.80
#